data_AF-A0A495K1P1-F1
#
_entry.id   AF-A0A495K1P1-F1
#
_cell.length_a   1.000
_cell.length_b   1.000
_cell.length_c   1.000
_cell.angle_alpha   90.00
_cell.angle_beta   90.00
_cell.angle_gamma   90.00
#
_symmetry.space_group_name_H-M   'P 1'
#
loop_
_entity.id
_entity.type
_entity.pdbx_description
1 polymer ?
#
loop_
_entity_poly.entity_id
_entity_poly.type
_entity_poly.pdbx_seq_one_letter_code
_entity_poly.pdbx_strand_id
1 'polypeptide(L)'
;MKSIVSARISKSAAGTALTAFAAVALMTGCADDTTESSAPVTTTLTETRTADPAITSPPPAAMDVPATESDVEEAPCGSQVDATMIDDAIAQIAPPMPGVNWVRGESNAGTCSLLVFVALHTQGGTGSSPNQLLLFRGGDFLGTGTACNLSYQMITGAADDQIDVRYRYIVADEPNAAPQGEVNVAYRWNGSGIDMIGELPEEITDGEC
;
A
#
# COMPACT_ATOMS: atom_id res chain seq x y z
N MET A 1 16.08 47.86 -30.36
CA MET A 1 15.47 47.33 -31.60
C MET A 1 14.33 46.41 -31.18
N LYS A 2 13.11 46.74 -31.61
CA LYS A 2 11.88 46.00 -31.35
C LYS A 2 11.82 44.77 -32.27
N SER A 3 11.42 43.62 -31.75
CA SER A 3 10.76 42.60 -32.58
C SER A 3 9.61 42.00 -31.76
N ILE A 4 8.43 42.52 -32.07
CA ILE A 4 7.14 41.98 -31.71
C ILE A 4 6.78 41.05 -32.86
N VAL A 5 6.67 39.76 -32.60
CA VAL A 5 6.06 38.81 -33.55
C VAL A 5 4.71 38.41 -32.97
N SER A 6 3.67 39.03 -33.49
CA SER A 6 2.29 38.56 -33.39
C SER A 6 2.07 37.47 -34.43
N ALA A 7 1.56 36.31 -34.03
CA ALA A 7 0.97 35.36 -34.96
C ALA A 7 -0.34 34.82 -34.37
N ARG A 8 -1.37 34.92 -35.21
CA ARG A 8 -2.79 34.71 -34.95
C ARG A 8 -3.09 33.23 -34.83
N ILE A 9 -3.90 32.82 -33.85
CA ILE A 9 -4.52 31.49 -33.86
C ILE A 9 -6.03 31.63 -34.02
N SER A 10 -6.47 30.96 -35.07
CA SER A 10 -7.78 30.94 -35.70
C SER A 10 -8.86 30.37 -34.78
N LYS A 11 -10.06 30.95 -34.86
CA LYS A 11 -11.30 30.35 -34.34
C LYS A 11 -11.64 29.11 -35.16
N SER A 12 -11.89 27.99 -34.49
CA SER A 12 -12.70 26.89 -35.03
C SER A 12 -13.76 26.51 -34.00
N ALA A 13 -15.00 26.85 -34.33
CA ALA A 13 -16.19 26.38 -33.66
C ALA A 13 -16.44 24.93 -34.08
N ALA A 14 -16.65 24.03 -33.11
CA ALA A 14 -17.19 22.70 -33.35
C ALA A 14 -18.39 22.55 -32.42
N GLY A 15 -19.57 22.38 -33.02
CA GLY A 15 -20.86 22.38 -32.34
C GLY A 15 -21.08 21.10 -31.54
N THR A 16 -21.64 21.27 -30.34
CA THR A 16 -22.13 20.17 -29.51
C THR A 16 -23.60 19.93 -29.85
N ALA A 17 -23.89 18.76 -30.42
CA ALA A 17 -25.25 18.30 -30.68
C ALA A 17 -25.91 17.90 -29.36
N LEU A 18 -27.08 18.48 -29.11
CA LEU A 18 -27.99 18.15 -28.02
C LEU A 18 -28.90 17.00 -28.49
N THR A 19 -28.85 15.83 -27.85
CA THR A 19 -29.98 14.88 -27.90
C THR A 19 -30.20 14.26 -26.54
N ALA A 20 -31.26 14.72 -25.90
CA ALA A 20 -31.88 14.11 -24.74
C ALA A 20 -32.75 12.95 -25.19
N PHE A 21 -32.70 11.82 -24.50
CA PHE A 21 -33.79 10.84 -24.50
C PHE A 21 -34.20 10.53 -23.06
N ALA A 22 -35.48 10.77 -22.80
CA ALA A 22 -36.15 10.58 -21.55
C ALA A 22 -36.82 9.20 -21.50
N ALA A 23 -36.55 8.49 -20.39
CA ALA A 23 -37.50 7.91 -19.45
C ALA A 23 -38.41 6.70 -19.79
N VAL A 24 -38.46 5.84 -18.74
CA VAL A 24 -39.56 5.00 -18.20
C VAL A 24 -39.72 3.55 -18.68
N ALA A 25 -39.56 2.60 -17.76
CA ALA A 25 -40.52 1.52 -17.48
C ALA A 25 -40.27 0.86 -16.10
N LEU A 26 -41.35 0.67 -15.35
CA LEU A 26 -41.46 0.04 -14.02
C LEU A 26 -41.67 -1.48 -14.14
N MET A 27 -41.07 -2.26 -13.24
CA MET A 27 -41.44 -3.65 -12.85
C MET A 27 -40.98 -3.76 -11.37
N THR A 28 -41.80 -3.83 -10.31
CA THR A 28 -42.85 -4.77 -9.88
C THR A 28 -42.36 -6.20 -9.56
N GLY A 29 -42.42 -6.56 -8.27
CA GLY A 29 -42.47 -7.94 -7.72
C GLY A 29 -41.10 -8.60 -7.50
N CYS A 30 -40.83 -9.37 -6.44
CA CYS A 30 -41.63 -9.89 -5.33
C CYS A 30 -40.73 -9.95 -4.07
N ALA A 31 -41.33 -9.73 -2.91
CA ALA A 31 -40.75 -10.13 -1.64
C ALA A 31 -40.97 -11.64 -1.48
N ASP A 32 -39.91 -12.39 -1.23
CA ASP A 32 -39.99 -13.72 -0.66
C ASP A 32 -39.33 -13.66 0.73
N ASP A 33 -40.19 -13.59 1.74
CA ASP A 33 -39.87 -13.96 3.11
C ASP A 33 -39.56 -15.47 3.12
N THR A 34 -38.31 -15.84 3.38
CA THR A 34 -38.01 -17.19 3.88
C THR A 34 -37.08 -17.07 5.07
N THR A 35 -37.73 -17.00 6.22
CA THR A 35 -37.13 -17.30 7.51
C THR A 35 -36.87 -18.81 7.55
N GLU A 36 -35.67 -19.25 7.18
CA GLU A 36 -35.19 -20.58 7.54
C GLU A 36 -34.10 -20.48 8.60
N SER A 37 -34.61 -20.62 9.83
CA SER A 37 -33.91 -20.95 11.06
C SER A 37 -33.02 -22.19 10.86
N SER A 38 -31.76 -21.97 10.48
CA SER A 38 -30.72 -22.98 10.61
C SER A 38 -30.19 -22.96 12.04
N ALA A 39 -30.65 -23.92 12.84
CA ALA A 39 -30.08 -24.21 14.15
C ALA A 39 -28.59 -24.53 14.01
N PRO A 40 -27.73 -24.07 14.94
CA PRO A 40 -26.33 -24.50 14.94
C PRO A 40 -26.28 -25.99 15.32
N VAL A 41 -25.74 -26.81 14.41
CA VAL A 41 -25.37 -28.20 14.72
C VAL A 41 -24.11 -28.14 15.59
N THR A 42 -24.31 -28.19 16.90
CA THR A 42 -23.23 -28.35 17.88
C THR A 42 -22.57 -29.72 17.70
N THR A 43 -21.39 -29.76 17.08
CA THR A 43 -20.57 -30.98 17.04
C THR A 43 -19.73 -31.04 18.31
N THR A 44 -20.12 -31.91 19.23
CA THR A 44 -19.38 -32.18 20.47
C THR A 44 -18.26 -33.17 20.17
N LEU A 45 -17.01 -32.72 20.09
CA LEU A 45 -15.85 -33.60 20.07
C LEU A 45 -15.51 -34.00 21.50
N THR A 46 -15.78 -35.26 21.85
CA THR A 46 -15.32 -35.88 23.10
C THR A 46 -13.88 -36.33 22.90
N GLU A 47 -12.93 -35.50 23.31
CA GLU A 47 -11.52 -35.90 23.34
C GLU A 47 -11.24 -36.72 24.61
N THR A 48 -10.97 -38.00 24.40
CA THR A 48 -10.68 -38.94 25.49
C THR A 48 -9.21 -38.77 25.88
N ARG A 49 -8.97 -38.15 27.03
CA ARG A 49 -7.65 -38.04 27.67
C ARG A 49 -7.12 -39.42 28.03
N THR A 50 -6.19 -39.92 27.23
CA THR A 50 -5.32 -41.05 27.62
C THR A 50 -4.12 -40.46 28.37
N ALA A 51 -4.06 -40.70 29.68
CA ALA A 51 -2.84 -40.52 30.46
C ALA A 51 -1.96 -41.76 30.24
N ASP A 52 -0.75 -41.55 29.74
CA ASP A 52 0.33 -42.55 29.69
C ASP A 52 1.56 -41.97 30.39
N PRO A 53 2.49 -42.79 30.92
CA PRO A 53 3.03 -42.63 32.25
C PRO A 53 4.37 -41.91 32.18
N ALA A 54 4.78 -41.36 33.32
CA ALA A 54 6.09 -40.80 33.52
C ALA A 54 7.18 -41.83 33.19
N ILE A 55 8.03 -41.52 32.21
CA ILE A 55 9.36 -42.12 32.08
C ILE A 55 10.37 -41.10 32.60
N THR A 56 10.84 -41.37 33.81
CA THR A 56 12.07 -40.79 34.37
C THR A 56 13.26 -41.27 33.54
N SER A 57 14.03 -40.34 32.98
CA SER A 57 15.39 -40.59 32.51
C SER A 57 16.28 -39.37 32.78
N PRO A 58 17.59 -39.58 33.08
CA PRO A 58 18.45 -38.65 33.83
C PRO A 58 19.00 -37.48 33.00
N PRO A 59 19.49 -36.40 33.67
CA PRO A 59 19.93 -35.17 33.01
C PRO A 59 21.27 -35.34 32.27
N PRO A 60 21.39 -34.87 31.02
CA PRO A 60 22.69 -34.59 30.43
C PRO A 60 23.21 -33.23 30.91
N ALA A 61 24.52 -33.20 31.12
CA ALA A 61 25.29 -32.12 31.71
C ALA A 61 25.05 -30.74 31.08
N ALA A 62 25.06 -29.73 31.96
CA ALA A 62 25.13 -28.32 31.61
C ALA A 62 26.30 -28.05 30.64
N MET A 63 25.96 -27.59 29.44
CA MET A 63 26.87 -26.76 28.66
C MET A 63 26.42 -25.32 28.86
N ASP A 64 27.28 -24.57 29.54
CA ASP A 64 27.24 -23.13 29.69
C ASP A 64 27.38 -22.50 28.30
N VAL A 65 26.26 -22.05 27.72
CA VAL A 65 26.29 -21.14 26.57
C VAL A 65 25.93 -19.76 27.12
N PRO A 66 26.80 -18.75 26.95
CA PRO A 66 26.51 -17.43 27.46
C PRO A 66 25.29 -16.87 26.72
N ALA A 67 24.32 -16.41 27.50
CA ALA A 67 23.19 -15.63 27.03
C ALA A 67 23.68 -14.37 26.29
N THR A 68 23.06 -14.06 25.16
CA THR A 68 22.41 -12.77 24.86
C THR A 68 22.11 -12.76 23.36
N GLU A 69 21.01 -13.37 22.96
CA GLU A 69 20.26 -12.81 21.84
C GLU A 69 19.29 -11.83 22.50
N SER A 70 19.50 -10.54 22.23
CA SER A 70 18.51 -9.53 22.58
C SER A 70 17.29 -9.78 21.72
N ASP A 71 16.37 -10.63 22.20
CA ASP A 71 14.96 -10.47 21.91
C ASP A 71 14.59 -9.08 22.43
N VAL A 72 14.71 -8.09 21.56
CA VAL A 72 13.98 -6.85 21.73
C VAL A 72 12.53 -7.30 21.56
N GLU A 73 11.85 -7.58 22.69
CA GLU A 73 10.40 -7.69 22.70
C GLU A 73 9.87 -6.38 22.10
N GLU A 74 9.54 -6.42 20.81
CA GLU A 74 8.88 -5.33 20.12
C GLU A 74 7.62 -5.03 20.94
N ALA A 75 7.49 -3.78 21.39
CA ALA A 75 6.33 -3.38 22.18
C ALA A 75 5.04 -3.84 21.48
N PRO A 76 4.03 -4.34 22.21
CA PRO A 76 2.90 -5.07 21.63
C PRO A 76 2.07 -4.27 20.62
N CYS A 77 2.27 -2.94 20.58
CA CYS A 77 2.00 -2.13 19.41
C CYS A 77 3.25 -1.28 19.19
N GLY A 78 4.03 -1.57 18.14
CA GLY A 78 5.25 -0.84 17.77
C GLY A 78 5.04 0.66 17.83
N SER A 79 6.09 1.40 18.18
CA SER A 79 6.04 2.84 18.49
C SER A 79 5.13 3.59 17.52
N GLN A 80 4.20 4.36 18.11
CA GLN A 80 3.19 5.10 17.37
C GLN A 80 3.88 6.13 16.48
N VAL A 81 4.00 5.83 15.18
CA VAL A 81 4.48 6.79 14.18
C VAL A 81 3.53 7.99 14.22
N ASP A 82 4.03 9.12 14.73
CA ASP A 82 3.23 10.32 14.93
C ASP A 82 3.34 11.31 13.76
N ALA A 83 2.53 12.36 13.80
CA ALA A 83 2.50 13.35 12.72
C ALA A 83 3.84 14.08 12.52
N THR A 84 4.61 14.30 13.60
CA THR A 84 5.92 14.97 13.53
C THR A 84 6.93 14.07 12.85
N MET A 85 6.98 12.78 13.22
CA MET A 85 7.85 11.80 12.57
C MET A 85 7.57 11.69 11.07
N ILE A 86 6.29 11.72 10.69
CA ILE A 86 5.88 11.70 9.27
C ILE A 86 6.32 12.99 8.56
N ASP A 87 6.14 14.17 9.17
CA ASP A 87 6.57 15.44 8.57
C ASP A 87 8.09 15.50 8.40
N ASP A 88 8.85 15.03 9.40
CA ASP A 88 10.31 14.96 9.35
C ASP A 88 10.80 13.98 8.27
N ALA A 89 10.08 12.87 8.05
CA ALA A 89 10.35 11.95 6.96
C ALA A 89 10.03 12.59 5.59
N ILE A 90 8.88 13.25 5.44
CA ILE A 90 8.50 13.94 4.19
C ILE A 90 9.53 15.01 3.82
N ALA A 91 10.09 15.72 4.79
CA ALA A 91 11.11 16.75 4.56
C ALA A 91 12.43 16.19 3.97
N GLN A 92 12.67 14.87 4.07
CA GLN A 92 13.82 14.19 3.48
C GLN A 92 13.58 13.77 2.02
N ILE A 93 12.32 13.78 1.57
CA ILE A 93 11.95 13.32 0.23
C ILE A 93 12.01 14.49 -0.75
N ALA A 94 12.65 14.26 -1.90
CA ALA A 94 12.61 15.22 -2.99
C ALA A 94 11.15 15.53 -3.38
N PRO A 95 10.80 16.78 -3.71
CA PRO A 95 9.45 17.11 -4.12
C PRO A 95 9.02 16.28 -5.34
N PRO A 96 7.73 15.96 -5.49
CA PRO A 96 7.24 15.15 -6.61
C PRO A 96 7.61 15.76 -7.96
N MET A 97 7.54 17.09 -8.05
CA MET A 97 7.88 17.90 -9.22
C MET A 97 8.34 19.29 -8.76
N PRO A 98 9.06 20.05 -9.61
CA PRO A 98 9.46 21.42 -9.28
C PRO A 98 8.29 22.31 -8.86
N GLY A 99 8.35 22.84 -7.64
CA GLY A 99 7.33 23.75 -7.09
C GLY A 99 6.02 23.08 -6.66
N VAL A 100 5.93 21.74 -6.66
CA VAL A 100 4.77 20.98 -6.21
C VAL A 100 5.13 20.24 -4.93
N ASN A 101 4.23 20.26 -3.95
CA ASN A 101 4.46 19.59 -2.67
C ASN A 101 3.86 18.18 -2.65
N TRP A 102 4.36 17.35 -1.74
CA TRP A 102 3.67 16.14 -1.32
C TRP A 102 2.44 16.47 -0.48
N VAL A 103 1.42 15.62 -0.57
CA VAL A 103 0.31 15.54 0.39
C VAL A 103 0.19 14.08 0.88
N ARG A 104 -0.14 13.89 2.16
CA ARG A 104 -0.33 12.56 2.72
C ARG A 104 -1.58 11.91 2.12
N GLY A 105 -1.44 10.63 1.75
CA GLY A 105 -2.49 9.77 1.24
C GLY A 105 -2.93 8.73 2.26
N GLU A 106 -3.19 7.53 1.77
CA GLU A 106 -3.49 6.36 2.60
C GLU A 106 -2.35 6.06 3.59
N SER A 107 -2.68 5.63 4.80
CA SER A 107 -1.72 5.26 5.83
C SER A 107 -2.36 4.38 6.89
N ASN A 108 -1.58 3.50 7.51
CA ASN A 108 -1.93 2.80 8.75
C ASN A 108 -1.27 3.41 10.00
N ALA A 109 -0.70 4.62 9.91
CA ALA A 109 -0.15 5.32 11.07
C ALA A 109 -1.24 5.55 12.15
N GLY A 110 -0.87 5.36 13.42
CA GLY A 110 -1.82 5.41 14.55
C GLY A 110 -2.65 4.15 14.76
N THR A 111 -2.46 3.10 13.95
CA THR A 111 -2.99 1.76 14.21
C THR A 111 -1.98 0.92 15.01
N CYS A 112 -2.41 -0.24 15.53
CA CYS A 112 -1.49 -1.21 16.13
C CYS A 112 -0.89 -2.07 15.01
N SER A 113 0.15 -1.54 14.37
CA SER A 113 0.93 -2.25 13.33
C SER A 113 2.41 -2.09 13.61
N LEU A 114 3.18 -3.15 13.42
CA LEU A 114 4.64 -3.10 13.56
C LEU A 114 5.29 -2.39 12.37
N LEU A 115 4.89 -2.75 11.14
CA LEU A 115 5.27 -2.06 9.92
C LEU A 115 4.20 -1.02 9.54
N VAL A 116 4.60 0.24 9.49
CA VAL A 116 3.72 1.37 9.18
C VAL A 116 4.10 1.95 7.82
N PHE A 117 3.10 2.27 7.02
CA PHE A 117 3.25 2.97 5.76
C PHE A 117 2.52 4.32 5.76
N VAL A 118 3.06 5.26 4.98
CA VAL A 118 2.39 6.50 4.62
C VAL A 118 2.57 6.70 3.12
N ALA A 119 1.48 6.63 2.37
CA ALA A 119 1.50 7.00 0.95
C ALA A 119 1.60 8.52 0.82
N LEU A 120 2.37 9.00 -0.15
CA LEU A 120 2.46 10.39 -0.54
C LEU A 120 1.90 10.53 -1.96
N HIS A 121 0.97 11.46 -2.12
CA HIS A 121 0.44 11.85 -3.42
C HIS A 121 0.96 13.22 -3.81
N THR A 122 1.10 13.44 -5.10
CA THR A 122 1.38 14.77 -5.65
C THR A 122 0.22 15.72 -5.35
N GLN A 123 0.49 16.91 -4.79
CA GLN A 123 -0.52 17.94 -4.60
C GLN A 123 -1.18 18.33 -5.94
N GLY A 124 -2.52 18.19 -6.02
CA GLY A 124 -3.27 18.44 -7.26
C GLY A 124 -3.03 17.41 -8.37
N GLY A 125 -2.39 16.28 -8.03
CA GLY A 125 -2.09 15.20 -8.97
C GLY A 125 -3.30 14.37 -9.38
N THR A 126 -3.08 13.51 -10.36
CA THR A 126 -4.01 12.45 -10.80
C THR A 126 -3.33 11.09 -10.64
N GLY A 127 -3.97 9.99 -11.06
CA GLY A 127 -3.35 8.66 -10.98
C GLY A 127 -2.01 8.55 -11.70
N SER A 128 -1.79 9.34 -12.77
CA SER A 128 -0.53 9.38 -13.51
C SER A 128 0.51 10.32 -12.92
N SER A 129 0.23 10.94 -11.76
CA SER A 129 1.20 11.79 -11.08
C SER A 129 2.12 10.94 -10.20
N PRO A 130 3.35 11.42 -9.93
CA PRO A 130 4.27 10.69 -9.07
C PRO A 130 3.70 10.47 -7.66
N ASN A 131 4.00 9.31 -7.08
CA ASN A 131 3.68 8.93 -5.71
C ASN A 131 4.93 8.37 -5.02
N GLN A 132 4.88 8.36 -3.69
CA GLN A 132 5.89 7.71 -2.85
C GLN A 132 5.25 6.92 -1.74
N LEU A 133 5.94 5.89 -1.27
CA LEU A 133 5.56 5.13 -0.09
C LEU A 133 6.63 5.30 0.96
N LEU A 134 6.30 5.89 2.10
CA LEU A 134 7.19 5.95 3.26
C LEU A 134 6.96 4.73 4.14
N LEU A 135 8.03 4.12 4.63
CA LEU A 135 7.99 2.94 5.49
C LEU A 135 8.61 3.27 6.84
N PHE A 136 7.97 2.80 7.90
CA PHE A 136 8.38 3.03 9.28
C PHE A 136 8.26 1.75 10.09
N ARG A 137 9.11 1.59 11.09
CA ARG A 137 8.99 0.54 12.11
C ARG A 137 9.50 1.06 13.43
N GLY A 138 8.77 0.81 14.52
CA GLY A 138 9.22 1.25 15.84
C GLY A 138 9.42 2.77 15.97
N GLY A 139 8.72 3.58 15.16
CA GLY A 139 8.88 5.04 15.15
C GLY A 139 10.07 5.54 14.31
N ASP A 140 10.88 4.63 13.78
CA ASP A 140 11.99 4.97 12.89
C ASP A 140 11.51 5.01 11.43
N PHE A 141 11.97 6.01 10.70
CA PHE A 141 11.79 6.09 9.25
C PHE A 141 12.79 5.17 8.56
N LEU A 142 12.30 4.14 7.86
CA LEU A 142 13.11 3.15 7.18
C LEU A 142 13.50 3.56 5.76
N GLY A 143 12.87 4.61 5.22
CA GLY A 143 13.05 5.06 3.85
C GLY A 143 11.80 4.90 3.00
N THR A 144 11.99 5.01 1.69
CA THR A 144 10.92 4.87 0.70
C THR A 144 10.85 3.45 0.18
N GLY A 145 9.67 3.01 -0.26
CA GLY A 145 9.52 1.68 -0.90
C GLY A 145 10.36 1.57 -2.18
N THR A 146 10.39 2.63 -2.99
CA THR A 146 11.22 2.73 -4.21
C THR A 146 12.07 3.99 -4.17
N ALA A 147 13.26 3.95 -4.77
CA ALA A 147 14.13 5.12 -4.88
C ALA A 147 13.52 6.24 -5.77
N CYS A 148 12.75 5.86 -6.80
CA CYS A 148 12.04 6.78 -7.68
C CYS A 148 10.62 7.06 -7.23
N ASN A 149 10.08 8.21 -7.65
CA ASN A 149 8.66 8.54 -7.54
C ASN A 149 7.87 7.86 -8.67
N LEU A 150 7.00 6.91 -8.34
CA LEU A 150 6.27 6.11 -9.35
C LEU A 150 4.81 6.52 -9.47
N SER A 151 4.27 6.38 -10.68
CA SER A 151 2.86 6.67 -10.97
C SER A 151 1.96 5.46 -10.67
N TYR A 152 0.65 5.71 -10.59
CA TYR A 152 -0.39 4.67 -10.43
C TYR A 152 -0.15 3.67 -9.29
N GLN A 153 0.47 4.13 -8.21
CA GLN A 153 0.69 3.34 -7.00
C GLN A 153 -0.65 3.04 -6.31
N MET A 154 -0.83 1.79 -5.88
CA MET A 154 -1.98 1.37 -5.08
C MET A 154 -1.52 0.41 -3.99
N ILE A 155 -1.85 0.73 -2.74
CA ILE A 155 -1.64 -0.20 -1.63
C ILE A 155 -2.75 -1.25 -1.70
N THR A 156 -2.35 -2.51 -1.63
CA THR A 156 -3.25 -3.66 -1.82
C THR A 156 -3.31 -4.57 -0.60
N GLY A 157 -2.35 -4.43 0.32
CA GLY A 157 -2.28 -5.19 1.57
C GLY A 157 -1.30 -4.54 2.54
N ALA A 158 -1.57 -4.70 3.83
CA ALA A 158 -0.68 -4.27 4.90
C ALA A 158 -0.76 -5.27 6.06
N ALA A 159 0.40 -5.71 6.54
CA ALA A 159 0.60 -6.61 7.65
C ALA A 159 1.80 -6.13 8.50
N ASP A 160 2.07 -6.79 9.62
CA ASP A 160 3.10 -6.38 10.57
C ASP A 160 4.54 -6.48 10.02
N ASP A 161 4.76 -7.27 8.98
CA ASP A 161 6.06 -7.48 8.35
C ASP A 161 6.05 -7.22 6.84
N GLN A 162 4.91 -6.86 6.24
CA GLN A 162 4.79 -6.71 4.79
C GLN A 162 3.77 -5.64 4.37
N ILE A 163 4.12 -4.83 3.37
CA ILE A 163 3.18 -3.96 2.64
C ILE A 163 3.15 -4.37 1.18
N ASP A 164 1.97 -4.70 0.66
CA ASP A 164 1.77 -5.11 -0.74
C ASP A 164 1.33 -3.92 -1.59
N VAL A 165 2.05 -3.69 -2.69
CA VAL A 165 1.81 -2.56 -3.57
C VAL A 165 1.70 -3.03 -5.01
N ARG A 166 0.61 -2.59 -5.64
CA ARG A 166 0.45 -2.66 -7.07
C ARG A 166 0.89 -1.36 -7.72
N TYR A 167 1.67 -1.46 -8.76
CA TYR A 167 1.92 -0.38 -9.69
C TYR A 167 1.29 -0.69 -11.04
N ARG A 168 0.73 0.34 -11.68
CA ARG A 168 0.38 0.28 -13.09
C ARG A 168 1.30 1.18 -13.90
N TYR A 169 1.45 0.88 -15.18
CA TYR A 169 2.31 1.65 -16.09
C TYR A 169 1.78 1.60 -17.52
N ILE A 170 2.22 2.58 -18.30
CA ILE A 170 1.82 2.73 -19.70
C ILE A 170 2.61 1.73 -20.54
N VAL A 171 1.91 0.97 -21.37
CA VAL A 171 2.53 0.09 -22.35
C VAL A 171 2.41 0.73 -23.73
N ALA A 172 3.52 0.90 -24.43
CA ALA A 172 3.56 1.55 -25.74
C ALA A 172 2.85 2.93 -25.75
N ASP A 173 1.94 3.16 -26.69
CA ASP A 173 1.27 4.46 -26.90
C ASP A 173 -0.09 4.57 -26.18
N GLU A 174 -0.25 3.92 -25.03
CA GLU A 174 -1.49 3.99 -24.23
C GLU A 174 -1.76 5.39 -23.67
N PRO A 175 -3.04 5.80 -23.54
CA PRO A 175 -3.37 7.05 -22.87
C PRO A 175 -3.12 6.94 -21.36
N ASN A 176 -2.61 8.01 -20.76
CA ASN A 176 -2.39 8.11 -19.30
C ASN A 176 -3.63 7.78 -18.45
N ALA A 177 -4.83 7.92 -19.01
CA ALA A 177 -6.06 7.60 -18.30
C ALA A 177 -6.36 6.09 -18.19
N ALA A 178 -5.67 5.23 -18.95
CA ALA A 178 -5.97 3.80 -19.04
C ALA A 178 -4.72 2.90 -19.21
N PRO A 179 -3.73 2.97 -18.30
CA PRO A 179 -2.55 2.09 -18.36
C PRO A 179 -2.96 0.61 -18.24
N GLN A 180 -2.46 -0.28 -19.10
CA GLN A 180 -2.75 -1.71 -19.00
C GLN A 180 -1.63 -2.51 -18.32
N GLY A 181 -0.41 -1.96 -18.24
CA GLY A 181 0.69 -2.57 -17.50
C GLY A 181 0.38 -2.65 -16.01
N GLU A 182 0.73 -3.76 -15.38
CA GLU A 182 0.57 -3.99 -13.95
C GLU A 182 1.72 -4.83 -13.41
N VAL A 183 2.20 -4.49 -12.22
CA VAL A 183 3.12 -5.30 -11.43
C VAL A 183 2.73 -5.21 -9.95
N ASN A 184 2.85 -6.31 -9.23
CA ASN A 184 2.67 -6.37 -7.79
C ASN A 184 4.03 -6.64 -7.15
N VAL A 185 4.39 -5.84 -6.15
CA VAL A 185 5.59 -6.01 -5.33
C VAL A 185 5.20 -5.97 -3.86
N ALA A 186 6.05 -6.51 -3.01
CA ALA A 186 5.86 -6.45 -1.56
C ALA A 186 7.09 -5.86 -0.88
N TYR A 187 6.89 -4.97 0.08
CA TYR A 187 7.95 -4.42 0.93
C TYR A 187 7.95 -5.16 2.25
N ARG A 188 8.92 -6.05 2.45
CA ARG A 188 8.96 -6.98 3.58
C ARG A 188 10.08 -6.65 4.54
N TRP A 189 9.77 -6.63 5.83
CA TRP A 189 10.75 -6.52 6.90
C TRP A 189 11.59 -7.80 7.00
N ASN A 190 12.91 -7.66 7.01
CA ASN A 190 13.85 -8.79 7.08
C ASN A 190 14.56 -8.94 8.44
N GLY A 191 14.13 -8.19 9.45
CA GLY A 191 14.78 -8.13 10.77
C GLY A 191 15.74 -6.96 10.95
N SER A 192 16.15 -6.30 9.87
CA SER A 192 17.07 -5.13 9.92
C SER A 192 16.68 -3.99 8.99
N GLY A 193 15.92 -4.27 7.94
CA GLY A 193 15.48 -3.30 6.94
C GLY A 193 14.33 -3.84 6.10
N ILE A 194 14.06 -3.16 4.99
CA ILE A 194 13.03 -3.53 4.03
C ILE A 194 13.67 -4.15 2.79
N ASP A 195 13.20 -5.33 2.41
CA ASP A 195 13.45 -5.92 1.10
C ASP A 195 12.23 -5.70 0.21
N MET A 196 12.45 -5.29 -1.04
CA MET A 196 11.43 -5.38 -2.07
C MET A 196 11.41 -6.79 -2.64
N ILE A 197 10.27 -7.45 -2.58
CA ILE A 197 10.00 -8.74 -3.18
C ILE A 197 9.25 -8.53 -4.49
N GLY A 198 9.78 -9.09 -5.57
CA GLY A 198 9.35 -8.78 -6.93
C GLY A 198 10.30 -7.81 -7.61
N GLU A 199 10.09 -7.58 -8.90
CA GLU A 199 10.93 -6.70 -9.72
C GLU A 199 10.04 -5.73 -10.48
N LEU A 200 10.47 -4.47 -10.53
CA LEU A 200 9.79 -3.44 -11.29
C LEU A 200 10.27 -3.49 -12.75
N PRO A 201 9.38 -3.53 -13.75
CA PRO A 201 9.76 -3.48 -15.15
C PRO A 201 10.52 -2.21 -15.53
N GLU A 202 11.34 -2.25 -16.58
CA GLU A 202 12.02 -1.04 -17.08
C GLU A 202 11.02 0.04 -17.51
N GLU A 203 9.84 -0.35 -18.00
CA GLU A 203 8.77 0.56 -18.43
C GLU A 203 8.21 1.43 -17.31
N ILE A 204 8.41 1.06 -16.04
CA ILE A 204 8.01 1.89 -14.89
C ILE A 204 9.19 2.62 -14.27
N THR A 205 10.40 2.07 -14.34
CA THR A 205 11.58 2.66 -13.70
C THR A 205 12.35 3.61 -14.61
N ASP A 206 12.12 3.54 -15.93
CA ASP A 206 12.96 4.15 -16.96
C ASP A 206 14.46 3.76 -16.83
N GLY A 207 14.75 2.66 -16.11
CA GLY A 207 16.10 2.22 -15.75
C GLY A 207 16.78 3.06 -14.66
N GLU A 208 16.03 3.92 -13.95
CA GLU A 208 16.58 4.90 -13.00
C GLU A 208 16.21 4.62 -11.53
N CYS A 209 15.66 3.43 -11.27
CA CYS A 209 15.36 2.88 -9.94
C CYS A 209 16.22 1.64 -9.69
#